data_AF-A0A392MAE5-F1
#
_entry.id   AF-A0A392MAE5-F1
#
_cell.length_a   1.000
_cell.length_b   1.000
_cell.length_c   1.000
_cell.angle_alpha   90.00
_cell.angle_beta   90.00
_cell.angle_gamma   90.00
#
_symmetry.space_group_name_H-M   'P 1'
#
loop_
_entity.id
_entity.type
_entity.pdbx_description
1 polymer ?
#
loop_
_entity_poly.entity_id
_entity_poly.type
_entity_poly.pdbx_seq_one_letter_code
_entity_poly.pdbx_strand_id
1 'polypeptide(L)'
;NVKKLVPYSEMLDTVAKRFPSLKRNQDHPTDTAKNFSIDGHKGQVSFITSMTEHFCAGCNRLRLLADGNLKVCLFGPSEVSLRDPLRNGAEDHELREIIGAAVCISGLYY
;
A
#
# COMPACT_ATOMS: atom_id res chain seq x y z
N ASN A 1 -20.42 8.42 -4.71
CA ASN A 1 -19.25 9.00 -4.02
C ASN A 1 -18.22 9.69 -4.93
N VAL A 2 -18.34 9.63 -6.27
CA VAL A 2 -17.36 10.22 -7.21
C VAL A 2 -17.28 11.76 -7.16
N LYS A 3 -18.36 12.43 -6.72
CA LYS A 3 -18.42 13.91 -6.63
C LYS A 3 -17.37 14.57 -5.70
N LYS A 4 -16.64 13.80 -4.89
CA LYS A 4 -15.60 14.32 -3.98
C LYS A 4 -14.17 13.92 -4.38
N LEU A 5 -14.01 13.14 -5.45
CA LEU A 5 -12.70 12.71 -5.91
C LEU A 5 -12.04 13.81 -6.72
N VAL A 6 -10.81 14.19 -6.35
CA VAL A 6 -9.91 14.96 -7.21
C VAL A 6 -8.90 13.98 -7.80
N PRO A 7 -8.90 13.73 -9.11
CA PRO A 7 -7.96 12.81 -9.73
C PRO A 7 -6.51 13.25 -9.57
N TYR A 8 -5.59 12.29 -9.61
CA TYR A 8 -4.16 12.57 -9.55
C TYR A 8 -3.67 13.57 -10.60
N SER A 9 -4.12 13.43 -11.85
CA SER A 9 -3.77 14.35 -12.94
C SER A 9 -4.18 15.79 -12.64
N GLU A 10 -5.39 15.99 -12.12
CA GLU A 10 -5.90 17.32 -11.77
C GLU A 10 -5.11 17.94 -10.61
N MET A 11 -4.79 17.15 -9.57
CA MET A 11 -3.95 17.61 -8.47
C MET A 11 -2.54 17.99 -8.95
N LEU A 12 -1.94 17.16 -9.80
CA LEU A 12 -0.61 17.40 -10.36
C LEU A 12 -0.61 18.67 -11.22
N ASP A 13 -1.58 18.83 -12.12
CA ASP A 13 -1.73 20.00 -12.98
C ASP A 13 -1.90 21.29 -12.17
N THR A 14 -2.66 21.23 -11.08
CA THR A 14 -2.87 22.36 -10.18
C THR A 14 -1.57 22.81 -9.53
N VAL A 15 -0.77 21.86 -9.04
CA VAL A 15 0.53 22.15 -8.43
C VAL A 15 1.54 22.62 -9.48
N ALA A 16 1.59 21.98 -10.65
CA ALA A 16 2.51 22.32 -11.73
C ALA A 16 2.27 23.73 -12.30
N LYS A 17 1.01 24.18 -12.39
CA LYS A 17 0.66 25.55 -12.79
C LYS A 17 1.22 26.60 -11.82
N ARG A 18 1.28 26.29 -10.52
CA ARG A 18 1.81 27.20 -9.50
C ARG A 18 3.33 27.11 -9.35
N PHE A 19 3.89 25.91 -9.53
CA PHE A 19 5.30 25.60 -9.37
C PHE A 19 5.85 24.90 -10.63
N PRO A 20 6.24 25.66 -11.67
CA PRO A 20 6.72 25.08 -12.93
C PRO A 20 8.01 24.26 -12.80
N SER A 21 8.77 24.44 -11.72
CA SER A 21 9.99 23.69 -11.41
C SER A 21 9.73 22.36 -10.67
N LEU A 22 8.48 21.89 -10.63
CA LEU A 22 8.11 20.59 -10.06
C LEU A 22 8.74 19.45 -10.87
N LYS A 23 9.53 18.61 -10.21
CA LYS A 23 10.26 17.48 -10.82
C LYS A 23 9.91 16.18 -10.13
N ARG A 24 9.69 15.14 -10.95
CA ARG A 24 9.47 13.77 -10.48
C ARG A 24 10.77 13.19 -9.93
N ASN A 25 10.72 12.66 -8.70
CA ASN A 25 11.86 11.96 -8.11
C ASN A 25 11.87 10.48 -8.55
N GLN A 26 13.02 9.82 -8.39
CA GLN A 26 13.13 8.38 -8.54
C GLN A 26 12.68 7.71 -7.24
N ASP A 27 11.62 6.91 -7.34
CA ASP A 27 10.99 6.23 -6.21
C ASP A 27 11.35 4.73 -6.22
N HIS A 28 11.26 4.08 -5.05
CA HIS A 28 11.44 2.64 -4.96
C HIS A 28 10.24 1.92 -5.61
N PRO A 29 10.40 0.74 -6.25
CA PRO A 29 9.29 0.02 -6.90
C PRO A 29 8.09 -0.31 -5.98
N THR A 30 8.32 -0.38 -4.67
CA THR A 30 7.27 -0.66 -3.67
C THR A 30 6.70 0.61 -3.04
N ASP A 31 7.18 1.81 -3.44
CA ASP A 31 6.68 3.06 -2.90
C ASP A 31 5.26 3.31 -3.38
N THR A 32 4.38 3.53 -2.40
CA THR A 32 2.98 3.90 -2.67
C THR A 32 2.86 5.37 -3.11
N ALA A 33 3.78 6.20 -2.62
CA ALA A 33 3.76 7.63 -2.85
C ALA A 33 4.57 7.98 -4.09
N LYS A 34 4.03 8.90 -4.85
CA LYS A 34 4.64 9.52 -5.99
C LYS A 34 5.36 10.79 -5.53
N ASN A 35 6.69 10.76 -5.35
CA ASN A 35 7.44 11.89 -4.79
C ASN A 35 7.89 12.92 -5.85
N PHE A 36 7.85 14.19 -5.47
CA PHE A 36 8.27 15.32 -6.28
C PHE A 36 9.09 16.34 -5.47
N SER A 37 10.01 17.01 -6.13
CA SER A 37 10.80 18.12 -5.60
C SER A 37 10.52 19.41 -6.39
N ILE A 38 10.76 20.56 -5.78
CA ILE A 38 10.58 21.88 -6.40
C ILE A 38 11.87 22.66 -6.19
N ASP A 39 12.47 23.16 -7.28
CA ASP A 39 13.72 23.92 -7.20
C ASP A 39 13.57 25.13 -6.26
N GLY A 40 14.56 25.35 -5.40
CA GLY A 40 14.56 26.44 -4.40
C GLY A 40 13.82 26.13 -3.09
N HIS A 41 13.16 24.97 -2.99
CA HIS A 41 12.51 24.51 -1.76
C HIS A 41 13.29 23.36 -1.12
N LYS A 42 13.30 23.34 0.22
CA LYS A 42 13.93 22.25 1.00
C LYS A 42 13.04 21.03 1.18
N GLY A 43 11.73 21.17 0.97
CA GLY A 43 10.73 20.12 1.16
C GLY A 43 10.40 19.36 -0.11
N GLN A 44 9.66 18.27 0.04
CA GLN A 44 9.10 17.47 -1.04
C GLN A 44 7.58 17.44 -0.94
N VAL A 45 6.93 17.21 -2.09
CA VAL A 45 5.48 17.01 -2.19
C VAL A 45 5.24 15.66 -2.83
N SER A 46 4.34 14.87 -2.26
CA SER A 46 4.08 13.52 -2.75
C SER A 46 2.59 13.26 -2.90
N PHE A 47 2.23 12.50 -3.93
CA PHE A 47 0.85 12.14 -4.23
C PHE A 47 0.62 10.65 -3.98
N ILE A 48 -0.49 10.29 -3.35
CA ILE A 48 -0.88 8.88 -3.19
C ILE A 48 -2.10 8.64 -4.08
N THR A 49 -1.96 7.77 -5.08
CA THR A 49 -2.91 7.61 -6.18
C THR A 49 -3.88 6.44 -5.98
N SER A 50 -4.36 6.22 -4.75
CA SER A 50 -5.08 5.01 -4.34
C SER A 50 -6.33 4.66 -5.16
N MET A 51 -6.96 5.63 -5.82
CA MET A 51 -8.16 5.43 -6.63
C MET A 51 -7.95 5.59 -8.14
N THR A 52 -6.83 6.17 -8.57
CA THR A 52 -6.59 6.51 -9.99
C THR A 52 -5.50 5.67 -10.62
N GLU A 53 -4.49 5.27 -9.84
CA GLU A 53 -3.40 4.43 -10.30
C GLU A 53 -3.01 3.46 -9.18
N HIS A 54 -3.33 2.19 -9.37
CA HIS A 54 -3.12 1.16 -8.36
C HIS A 54 -1.64 0.78 -8.20
N PHE A 55 -1.23 0.52 -6.96
CA PHE A 55 0.15 0.16 -6.58
C PHE A 55 0.24 -1.24 -5.95
N CYS A 56 -0.79 -2.08 -6.12
CA CYS A 56 -0.82 -3.38 -5.44
C CYS A 56 0.21 -4.36 -6.01
N ALA A 57 0.60 -4.23 -7.29
CA ALA A 57 1.61 -5.09 -7.91
C ALA A 57 2.97 -5.06 -7.18
N GLY A 58 3.33 -3.94 -6.55
CA GLY A 58 4.53 -3.79 -5.73
C GLY A 58 4.27 -3.90 -4.22
N CYS A 59 3.06 -4.30 -3.79
CA CYS A 59 2.70 -4.29 -2.37
C CYS A 59 3.33 -5.47 -1.63
N ASN A 60 4.09 -5.16 -0.58
CA ASN A 60 4.77 -6.12 0.30
C ASN A 60 4.30 -6.01 1.76
N ARG A 61 3.10 -5.46 1.99
CA ARG A 61 2.56 -5.18 3.33
C ARG A 61 1.62 -6.29 3.78
N LEU A 62 1.91 -6.84 4.95
CA LEU A 62 1.01 -7.71 5.71
C LEU A 62 0.56 -6.99 6.98
N ARG A 63 -0.63 -7.31 7.48
CA ARG A 63 -1.18 -6.68 8.68
C ARG A 63 -1.63 -7.73 9.68
N LEU A 64 -1.22 -7.58 10.93
CA LEU A 64 -1.82 -8.29 12.06
C LEU A 64 -2.89 -7.38 12.68
N LEU A 65 -4.12 -7.88 12.77
CA LEU A 65 -5.23 -7.20 13.40
C LEU A 65 -5.18 -7.37 14.93
N ALA A 66 -5.90 -6.51 15.65
CA ALA A 66 -5.89 -6.49 17.11
C ALA A 66 -6.45 -7.78 17.75
N ASP A 67 -7.29 -8.51 17.03
CA ASP A 67 -7.81 -9.82 17.42
C ASP A 67 -6.83 -10.97 17.12
N GLY A 68 -5.70 -10.70 16.45
CA GLY A 68 -4.68 -11.67 16.09
C GLY A 68 -4.90 -12.36 14.74
N ASN A 69 -5.78 -11.81 13.90
CA ASN A 69 -5.94 -12.25 12.51
C ASN A 69 -4.92 -11.58 11.57
N LEU A 70 -4.31 -12.36 10.69
CA LEU A 70 -3.46 -11.91 9.60
C LEU A 70 -4.32 -11.50 8.41
N LYS A 71 -4.12 -10.28 7.93
CA LYS A 71 -4.75 -9.70 6.74
C LYS A 71 -3.68 -9.40 5.70
N VAL A 72 -3.82 -10.00 4.53
CA VAL A 72 -2.81 -9.94 3.44
C VAL A 72 -3.05 -8.80 2.45
N CYS A 73 -4.24 -8.22 2.43
CA CYS A 73 -4.57 -7.02 1.68
C CYS A 73 -5.51 -6.14 2.51
N LEU A 74 -5.25 -4.84 2.58
CA LEU A 74 -6.06 -3.90 3.37
C LEU A 74 -7.55 -3.94 2.99
N PHE A 75 -7.84 -4.15 1.70
CA PHE A 75 -9.19 -4.20 1.14
C PHE A 75 -9.65 -5.61 0.76
N GLY A 76 -8.79 -6.62 0.96
CA GLY A 76 -9.16 -8.01 0.72
C GLY A 76 -10.14 -8.52 1.79
N PRO A 77 -11.10 -9.39 1.44
CA PRO A 77 -12.02 -9.95 2.42
C PRO A 77 -11.35 -11.01 3.31
N SER A 78 -10.27 -11.64 2.84
CA SER A 78 -9.63 -12.78 3.51
C SER A 78 -8.79 -12.37 4.72
N GLU A 79 -8.98 -13.11 5.81
CA GLU A 79 -8.25 -12.99 7.07
C GLU A 79 -7.99 -14.41 7.62
N VAL A 80 -6.85 -14.61 8.28
CA VAL A 80 -6.42 -15.92 8.80
C VAL A 80 -5.97 -15.77 10.24
N SER A 81 -6.54 -16.55 11.17
CA SER A 81 -6.16 -16.50 12.59
C SER A 81 -4.75 -17.06 12.79
N LEU A 82 -3.83 -16.23 13.26
CA LEU A 82 -2.52 -16.69 13.78
C LEU A 82 -2.57 -16.91 15.29
N ARG A 83 -3.50 -16.24 15.98
CA ARG A 83 -3.65 -16.31 17.43
C ARG A 83 -4.02 -17.70 17.92
N ASP A 84 -4.97 -18.34 17.26
CA ASP A 84 -5.49 -19.63 17.74
C ASP A 84 -4.45 -20.75 17.55
N PRO A 85 -3.75 -20.87 16.42
CA PRO A 85 -2.58 -21.76 16.29
C PRO A 85 -1.50 -21.50 17.35
N LEU A 86 -1.11 -20.23 17.55
CA LEU A 86 -0.12 -19.85 18.57
C LEU A 86 -0.55 -20.29 19.98
N ARG A 87 -1.82 -20.10 20.34
CA ARG A 87 -2.35 -20.49 21.67
C ARG A 87 -2.49 -21.99 21.84
N ASN A 88 -2.62 -22.74 20.75
CA ASN A 88 -2.66 -24.19 20.75
C ASN A 88 -1.27 -24.84 20.74
N GLY A 89 -0.19 -24.04 20.80
CA GLY A 89 1.18 -24.54 20.85
C GLY A 89 1.77 -24.86 19.48
N ALA A 90 1.30 -24.22 18.41
CA ALA A 90 1.88 -24.38 17.09
C ALA A 90 3.36 -23.97 17.06
N GLU A 91 4.17 -24.77 16.39
CA GLU A 91 5.59 -24.53 16.18
C GLU A 91 5.83 -23.52 15.03
N ASP A 92 7.02 -22.92 14.99
CA ASP A 92 7.37 -21.89 14.00
C ASP A 92 7.18 -22.34 12.53
N HIS A 93 7.41 -23.63 12.25
CA HIS A 93 7.24 -24.17 10.89
C HIS A 93 5.77 -24.20 10.46
N GLU A 94 4.85 -24.54 11.36
CA GLU A 94 3.41 -24.55 11.09
C GLU A 94 2.89 -23.13 10.86
N LEU A 95 3.35 -22.17 11.68
CA LEU A 95 3.02 -20.75 11.49
C LEU A 95 3.54 -20.23 10.15
N ARG A 96 4.74 -20.65 9.74
CA ARG A 96 5.31 -20.27 8.45
C ARG A 96 4.47 -20.81 7.28
N GLU A 97 3.96 -22.03 7.38
CA GLU A 97 3.04 -22.59 6.39
C GLU A 97 1.72 -21.82 6.32
N ILE A 98 1.13 -21.49 7.46
CA ILE A 98 -0.11 -20.69 7.54
C ILE A 98 0.10 -19.31 6.90
N ILE A 99 1.19 -18.62 7.23
CA ILE A 99 1.53 -17.32 6.66
C ILE A 99 1.77 -17.45 5.15
N GLY A 100 2.52 -18.46 4.71
CA GLY A 100 2.79 -18.72 3.29
C GLY A 100 1.51 -18.95 2.48
N ALA A 101 0.61 -19.78 3.00
CA ALA A 101 -0.69 -20.03 2.38
C ALA A 101 -1.54 -18.74 2.30
N ALA A 102 -1.56 -17.93 3.37
CA ALA A 102 -2.26 -16.66 3.37
C ALA A 102 -1.71 -15.69 2.31
N VAL A 103 -0.37 -15.62 2.16
CA VAL A 103 0.27 -14.78 1.14
C VAL A 103 -0.05 -15.28 -0.27
N CYS A 104 -0.09 -16.59 -0.52
CA CYS A 104 -0.48 -17.12 -1.83
C CYS A 104 -1.92 -16.72 -2.22
N ILE A 105 -2.85 -16.67 -1.26
CA ILE A 105 -4.23 -16.20 -1.50
C ILE A 105 -4.24 -14.74 -1.96
N SER A 106 -3.31 -13.90 -1.48
CA SER A 106 -3.23 -12.49 -1.92
C SER A 106 -2.94 -12.34 -3.41
N GLY A 107 -2.23 -13.30 -4.01
CA GLY A 107 -1.92 -13.34 -5.45
C GLY A 107 -3.11 -13.70 -6.34
N LEU A 108 -4.24 -14.15 -5.78
CA LEU A 108 -5.48 -14.43 -6.51
C LEU A 108 -6.39 -13.20 -6.65
N TYR A 109 -6.09 -12.11 -5.94
CA TYR A 109 -6.85 -10.86 -5.98
C TYR A 109 -6.27 -9.83 -6.96
N TYR A 110 -5.27 -10.23 -7.77
CA TYR A 110 -4.64 -9.43 -8.81
C TYR A 110 -4.47 -10.22 -10.12
#